data_AF-A0A5E4IUZ9-F1
#
_entry.id   AF-A0A5E4IUZ9-F1
#
_cell.length_a   1.000
_cell.length_b   1.000
_cell.length_c   1.000
_cell.angle_alpha   90.00
_cell.angle_beta   90.00
_cell.angle_gamma   90.00
#
_symmetry.space_group_name_H-M   'P 1'
#
loop_
_entity.id
_entity.type
_entity.pdbx_description
1 polymer ?
#
loop_
_entity_poly.entity_id
_entity_poly.type
_entity_poly.pdbx_seq_one_letter_code
_entity_poly.pdbx_strand_id
1 'polypeptide(L)'
;MSEPRELVITKDEYLEFLAQRLRLKGSCQREIENVSFPFLFASGSELLRTYILGACEFTANLPDRYRLPDRGFIWFLFTQAVKEIQIMPDKIVIKYELQDEYRKPFKQFYL
;
A
#
# COMPACT_ATOMS: atom_id res chain seq x y z
N MET A 1 -16.30 1.40 -17.21
CA MET A 1 -15.11 0.53 -17.10
C MET A 1 -13.93 1.41 -16.83
N SER A 2 -13.23 1.17 -15.72
CA SER A 2 -12.07 1.95 -15.30
C SER A 2 -10.86 1.55 -16.11
N GLU A 3 -9.95 2.48 -16.38
CA GLU A 3 -8.70 2.14 -17.06
C GLU A 3 -7.74 1.42 -16.10
N PRO A 4 -6.99 0.41 -16.58
CA PRO A 4 -5.94 -0.23 -15.80
C PRO A 4 -4.83 0.77 -15.49
N ARG A 5 -4.43 0.81 -14.23
CA ARG A 5 -3.37 1.69 -13.71
C ARG A 5 -2.17 0.85 -13.30
N GLU A 6 -0.98 1.43 -13.45
CA GLU A 6 0.27 0.86 -12.97
C GLU A 6 0.89 1.80 -11.93
N LEU A 7 1.15 1.26 -10.75
CA LEU A 7 1.93 1.92 -9.70
C LEU A 7 3.32 1.28 -9.65
N VAL A 8 4.34 2.10 -9.82
CA VAL A 8 5.74 1.72 -9.62
C VAL A 8 6.23 2.39 -8.34
N ILE A 9 6.77 1.59 -7.42
CA ILE A 9 7.39 2.06 -6.18
C ILE A 9 8.85 1.64 -6.22
N THR A 10 9.74 2.62 -6.08
CA THR A 10 11.16 2.37 -5.90
C THR A 10 11.55 2.39 -4.43
N LYS A 11 12.66 1.72 -4.11
CA LYS A 11 13.20 1.69 -2.75
C LYS A 11 13.55 3.09 -2.24
N ASP A 12 14.12 3.92 -3.12
CA ASP A 12 14.54 5.27 -2.76
C ASP A 12 13.34 6.16 -2.37
N GLU A 13 12.25 6.14 -3.14
CA GLU A 13 11.02 6.88 -2.82
C GLU A 13 10.41 6.42 -1.50
N TYR A 14 10.41 5.10 -1.26
CA TYR A 14 9.91 4.55 0.00
C TYR A 14 10.78 4.95 1.20
N LEU A 15 12.10 4.96 1.05
CA LEU A 15 13.03 5.40 2.09
C LEU A 15 12.87 6.89 2.39
N GLU A 16 12.67 7.72 1.36
CA GLU A 16 12.38 9.14 1.54
C GLU A 16 11.08 9.35 2.33
N PHE A 17 10.02 8.63 1.96
CA PHE A 17 8.76 8.63 2.72
C PHE A 17 8.97 8.24 4.19
N LEU A 18 9.75 7.19 4.46
CA LEU A 18 10.04 6.76 5.83
C LEU A 18 10.85 7.81 6.59
N ALA A 19 11.86 8.42 5.97
CA ALA A 19 12.67 9.46 6.58
C ALA A 19 11.80 10.66 7.01
N GLN A 20 10.89 11.09 6.14
CA GLN A 20 9.94 12.17 6.44
C GLN A 20 8.94 11.76 7.53
N ARG A 21 8.35 10.57 7.42
CA ARG A 21 7.27 10.12 8.32
C ARG A 21 7.76 9.78 9.71
N LEU A 22 8.91 9.14 9.83
CA LEU A 22 9.45 8.65 11.09
C LEU A 22 10.50 9.61 11.70
N ARG A 23 10.86 10.68 11.00
CA ARG A 23 11.88 11.67 11.42
C ARG A 23 13.20 11.00 11.85
N LEU A 24 13.58 9.93 11.13
CA LEU A 24 14.71 9.08 11.50
C LEU A 24 16.03 9.85 11.40
N LYS A 25 16.96 9.55 12.30
CA LYS A 25 18.34 10.06 12.28
C LYS A 25 19.31 8.95 12.61
N GLY A 26 20.50 8.96 12.00
CA GLY A 26 21.61 8.09 12.38
C GLY A 26 21.40 6.61 12.06
N SER A 27 21.63 5.73 13.04
CA SER A 27 21.66 4.27 12.86
C SER A 27 20.31 3.66 12.47
N CYS A 28 19.20 4.18 12.99
CA CYS A 28 17.87 3.65 12.71
C CYS A 28 17.47 3.76 11.23
N GLN A 29 17.98 4.77 10.53
CA GLN A 29 17.75 4.92 9.09
C GLN A 29 18.45 3.80 8.30
N ARG A 30 19.70 3.47 8.66
CA ARG A 30 20.49 2.43 7.98
C ARG A 30 19.91 1.03 8.14
N GLU A 31 19.29 0.73 9.28
CA GLU A 31 18.66 -0.58 9.49
C GLU A 31 17.48 -0.79 8.54
N ILE A 32 16.67 0.25 8.33
CA ILE A 32 15.53 0.23 7.40
C ILE A 32 16.00 0.10 5.95
N GLU A 33 17.09 0.79 5.58
CA GLU A 33 17.72 0.70 4.25
C GLU A 33 18.13 -0.73 3.89
N ASN A 34 18.45 -1.58 4.88
CA ASN A 34 18.85 -2.96 4.64
C ASN A 34 17.68 -3.92 4.43
N VAL A 35 16.44 -3.51 4.75
CA VAL A 35 15.27 -4.37 4.58
C VAL A 35 14.81 -4.34 3.12
N SER A 36 14.57 -5.52 2.54
CA SER A 36 14.10 -5.66 1.16
C SER A 36 12.57 -5.61 1.07
N PHE A 37 12.05 -5.15 -0.07
CA PHE A 37 10.61 -5.13 -0.31
C PHE A 37 9.91 -6.49 -0.20
N PRO A 38 10.48 -7.62 -0.69
CA PRO A 38 9.89 -8.93 -0.48
C PRO A 38 9.62 -9.24 0.99
N PHE A 39 10.58 -8.92 1.87
CA PHE A 39 10.41 -9.11 3.31
C PHE A 39 9.34 -8.17 3.90
N LEU A 40 9.39 -6.88 3.57
CA LEU A 40 8.40 -5.90 4.06
C LEU A 40 6.98 -6.25 3.63
N PHE A 41 6.81 -6.73 2.40
CA PHE A 41 5.52 -7.14 1.89
C PHE A 41 5.02 -8.42 2.56
N ALA A 42 5.85 -9.47 2.63
CA ALA A 42 5.48 -10.75 3.22
C ALA A 42 5.19 -10.66 4.73
N SER A 43 5.91 -9.80 5.46
CA SER A 43 5.66 -9.52 6.87
C SER A 43 4.37 -8.72 7.14
N GLY A 44 3.74 -8.20 6.09
CA GLY A 44 2.53 -7.38 6.23
C GLY A 44 2.78 -5.98 6.79
N SER A 45 3.97 -5.40 6.54
CA SER A 45 4.38 -4.08 7.03
C SER A 45 3.29 -3.01 6.83
N GLU A 46 2.80 -2.46 7.93
CA GLU A 46 1.77 -1.41 7.92
C GLU A 46 2.29 -0.12 7.26
N LEU A 47 3.59 0.17 7.42
CA LEU A 47 4.24 1.32 6.78
C LEU A 47 4.27 1.18 5.27
N LEU A 48 4.62 0.00 4.76
CA LEU A 48 4.61 -0.26 3.32
C LEU A 48 3.19 -0.21 2.76
N ARG A 49 2.20 -0.79 3.43
CA ARG A 49 0.79 -0.72 3.03
C ARG A 49 0.28 0.72 3.01
N THR A 50 0.62 1.51 4.03
CA THR A 50 0.27 2.93 4.10
C THR A 50 0.87 3.70 2.92
N TYR A 51 2.14 3.45 2.60
CA TYR A 51 2.81 4.08 1.48
C TYR A 51 2.12 3.73 0.15
N ILE A 52 1.89 2.43 -0.10
CA ILE A 52 1.20 1.96 -1.31
C ILE A 52 -0.15 2.66 -1.47
N LEU A 53 -0.99 2.67 -0.42
CA LEU A 53 -2.32 3.28 -0.47
C LEU A 53 -2.29 4.79 -0.70
N GLY A 54 -1.27 5.48 -0.18
CA GLY A 54 -1.05 6.89 -0.44
C GLY A 54 -0.62 7.15 -1.88
N ALA A 55 0.36 6.37 -2.37
CA ALA A 55 0.96 6.54 -3.69
C ALA A 55 0.00 6.22 -4.85
N CYS A 56 -0.94 5.28 -4.69
CA CYS A 56 -1.96 5.01 -5.71
C CYS A 56 -3.19 5.93 -5.64
N GLU A 57 -3.25 6.85 -4.67
CA GLU A 57 -4.41 7.71 -4.41
C GLU A 57 -5.75 6.93 -4.34
N PHE A 58 -5.70 5.66 -3.96
CA PHE A 58 -6.84 4.76 -4.04
C PHE A 58 -7.99 5.24 -3.15
N THR A 59 -7.66 5.76 -1.96
CA THR A 59 -8.63 6.35 -1.02
C THR A 59 -9.31 7.59 -1.57
N ALA A 60 -8.59 8.44 -2.30
CA ALA A 60 -9.16 9.64 -2.92
C ALA A 60 -10.19 9.27 -4.00
N ASN A 61 -9.95 8.18 -4.72
CA ASN A 61 -10.79 7.70 -5.82
C ASN A 61 -11.90 6.72 -5.38
N LEU A 62 -11.93 6.32 -4.11
CA LEU A 62 -12.97 5.45 -3.55
C LEU A 62 -14.29 6.22 -3.36
N PRO A 63 -15.45 5.66 -3.77
CA PRO A 63 -16.76 6.22 -3.45
C PRO A 63 -16.96 6.40 -1.95
N ASP A 64 -17.68 7.45 -1.53
CA ASP A 64 -17.88 7.81 -0.11
C ASP A 64 -18.41 6.65 0.75
N ARG A 65 -19.26 5.79 0.18
CA ARG A 65 -19.81 4.58 0.84
C ARG A 65 -18.74 3.57 1.32
N TYR A 66 -17.51 3.70 0.84
CA TYR A 66 -16.36 2.87 1.16
C TYR A 66 -15.24 3.63 1.89
N ARG A 67 -15.37 4.95 2.08
CA ARG A 67 -14.40 5.76 2.84
C ARG A 67 -14.61 5.55 4.35
N LEU A 68 -14.02 4.47 4.86
CA LEU A 68 -13.90 4.22 6.31
C LEU A 68 -12.52 4.64 6.80
N PRO A 69 -12.37 5.06 8.07
CA PRO A 69 -11.07 5.46 8.63
C PRO A 69 -10.11 4.28 8.86
N ASP A 70 -10.62 3.04 8.78
CA ASP A 70 -9.81 1.85 9.04
C ASP A 70 -8.91 1.47 7.85
N ARG A 71 -7.60 1.46 8.09
CA ARG A 71 -6.59 1.17 7.05
C ARG A 71 -6.60 -0.29 6.61
N GLY A 72 -6.93 -1.22 7.50
CA GLY A 72 -7.05 -2.64 7.17
C GLY A 72 -8.22 -2.87 6.21
N PHE A 73 -9.34 -2.19 6.45
CA PHE A 73 -10.49 -2.16 5.55
C PHE A 73 -10.12 -1.59 4.17
N ILE A 74 -9.47 -0.43 4.11
CA ILE A 74 -9.05 0.18 2.84
C ILE A 74 -8.09 -0.76 2.10
N TRP A 75 -7.15 -1.38 2.80
CA TRP A 75 -6.23 -2.35 2.22
C TRP A 75 -6.98 -3.54 1.62
N PHE A 76 -7.98 -4.07 2.32
CA PHE A 76 -8.83 -5.14 1.80
C PHE A 76 -9.58 -4.73 0.53
N LEU A 77 -10.10 -3.50 0.45
CA LEU A 77 -10.71 -3.01 -0.79
C LEU A 77 -9.69 -2.89 -1.91
N PHE A 78 -8.50 -2.37 -1.62
CA PHE A 78 -7.42 -2.24 -2.60
C PHE A 78 -7.02 -3.60 -3.17
N THR A 79 -6.91 -4.64 -2.34
CA THR A 79 -6.57 -6.00 -2.82
C THR A 79 -7.57 -6.56 -3.84
N GLN A 80 -8.83 -6.11 -3.83
CA GLN A 80 -9.81 -6.51 -4.85
C GLN A 80 -9.53 -5.83 -6.19
N ALA A 81 -8.99 -4.60 -6.19
CA ALA A 81 -8.62 -3.87 -7.40
C ALA A 81 -7.31 -4.37 -8.04
N VAL A 82 -6.42 -4.98 -7.27
CA VAL A 82 -5.13 -5.47 -7.77
C VAL A 82 -5.32 -6.64 -8.75
N LYS A 83 -4.69 -6.55 -9.91
CA LYS A 83 -4.65 -7.59 -10.95
C LYS A 83 -3.33 -8.34 -10.94
N GLU A 84 -2.23 -7.63 -10.70
CA GLU A 84 -0.89 -8.17 -10.72
C GLU A 84 -0.01 -7.41 -9.71
N ILE A 85 0.84 -8.14 -9.01
CA ILE A 85 1.91 -7.56 -8.19
C ILE A 85 3.22 -8.26 -8.46
N GLN A 86 4.25 -7.47 -8.76
CA GLN A 86 5.63 -7.94 -8.89
C GLN A 86 6.48 -7.26 -7.82
N ILE A 87 7.24 -8.04 -7.08
CA ILE A 87 8.02 -7.57 -5.94
C ILE A 87 9.47 -8.00 -6.12
N MET A 88 10.32 -7.02 -6.36
CA MET A 88 11.77 -7.15 -6.46
C MET A 88 12.41 -6.47 -5.23
N PRO A 89 13.68 -6.77 -4.89
CA PRO A 89 14.33 -6.20 -3.70
C PRO A 89 14.31 -4.67 -3.62
N ASP A 90 14.34 -4.00 -4.77
CA ASP A 90 14.50 -2.57 -4.98
C ASP A 90 13.27 -1.88 -5.62
N LYS A 91 12.29 -2.66 -6.09
CA LYS A 91 11.10 -2.14 -6.77
C LYS A 91 9.86 -3.00 -6.54
N ILE A 92 8.70 -2.35 -6.40
CA ILE A 92 7.38 -2.98 -6.46
C ILE A 92 6.63 -2.42 -7.67
N VAL A 93 5.98 -3.31 -8.44
CA VAL A 93 5.05 -2.93 -9.50
C VAL A 93 3.68 -3.51 -9.17
N ILE A 94 2.67 -2.66 -9.12
CA ILE A 94 1.29 -3.04 -8.85
C ILE A 94 0.42 -2.58 -10.01
N LYS A 95 -0.19 -3.53 -10.71
CA LYS A 95 -1.23 -3.24 -11.70
C LYS A 95 -2.58 -3.42 -11.06
N TYR A 96 -3.42 -2.40 -11.14
CA TYR A 96 -4.73 -2.40 -10.49
C TYR A 96 -5.76 -1.66 -11.33
N GLU A 97 -7.03 -2.00 -11.13
CA GLU A 97 -8.16 -1.43 -11.84
C GLU A 97 -9.25 -1.14 -10.81
N LEU A 98 -9.70 0.12 -10.74
CA LEU A 98 -10.78 0.50 -9.84
C LEU A 98 -12.07 -0.23 -10.24
N GLN A 99 -12.84 -0.67 -9.25
CA GLN A 99 -14.11 -1.33 -9.46
C GLN A 99 -15.28 -0.41 -9.10
N ASP A 100 -16.41 -0.59 -9.78
CA ASP A 100 -17.65 0.11 -9.45
C ASP A 100 -18.21 -0.34 -8.08
N GLU A 101 -17.99 -1.61 -7.74
CA GLU A 101 -18.40 -2.22 -6.49
C GLU A 101 -17.27 -3.00 -5.84
N TYR A 102 -17.15 -2.85 -4.52
CA TYR A 102 -16.25 -3.63 -3.69
C TYR A 102 -17.03 -4.41 -2.64
N ARG A 103 -16.55 -5.62 -2.34
CA ARG A 103 -17.07 -6.41 -1.22
C ARG A 103 -16.54 -5.83 0.07
N LYS A 104 -17.43 -5.64 1.05
CA LYS A 104 -17.02 -5.30 2.41
C LYS A 104 -16.46 -6.55 3.10
N PRO A 105 -15.43 -6.44 3.95
CA PRO A 105 -14.95 -7.55 4.76
C PRO A 105 -16.06 -8.09 5.65
N PHE A 106 -15.94 -9.36 6.04
CA PHE A 106 -16.94 -10.05 6.86
C PHE A 106 -17.22 -9.26 8.15
N LYS A 107 -18.50 -9.17 8.55
CA LYS A 107 -18.96 -8.43 9.74
C LYS A 107 -18.22 -8.82 11.04
N GLN A 108 -17.54 -9.97 11.08
CA GLN A 108 -16.87 -10.52 12.25
C GLN A 108 -15.53 -9.87 12.62
N PHE A 109 -14.95 -8.99 11.80
CA PHE A 109 -13.73 -8.27 12.16
C PHE A 109 -13.98 -7.02 13.04
N TYR A 110 -15.22 -6.78 13.46
CA TYR A 110 -15.64 -5.66 14.33
C TYR A 110 -16.18 -6.14 15.69
N LEU A 111 -15.57 -7.18 16.28
CA LEU A 111 -15.81 -7.60 17.66
C LEU A 111 -14.59 -7.28 18.54
#